data_AF-A0A520P6Y6-F1
#
_entry.id   AF-A0A520P6Y6-F1
#
_cell.length_a   1.000
_cell.length_b   1.000
_cell.length_c   1.000
_cell.angle_alpha   90.00
_cell.angle_beta   90.00
_cell.angle_gamma   90.00
#
_symmetry.space_group_name_H-M   'P 1'
#
loop_
_entity.id
_entity.type
_entity.pdbx_description
1 polymer ?
#
loop_
_entity_poly.entity_id
_entity_poly.type
_entity_poly.pdbx_seq_one_letter_code
_entity_poly.pdbx_strand_id
1 'polypeptide(L)'
;MSKAPLLIDRTSLARRRARTKAGRGYFLHQEAITDLQDRLQMITKPFTDITIVTGHPAPWAEAFPTAQVVPDDEVLNLLPASNDLVIHAMSLHWANDPLGQMIQCRRALRPDGLFLASLLGGKTLNELRSAMS
;
A
#
# COMPACT_ATOMS: atom_id res chain seq x y z
N MET A 1 11.43 21.29 19.55
CA MET A 1 11.92 20.38 18.51
C MET A 1 11.41 20.91 17.17
N SER A 2 12.29 21.20 16.21
CA SER A 2 11.89 21.69 14.88
C SER A 2 11.20 20.56 14.10
N LYS A 3 10.02 20.84 13.52
CA LYS A 3 9.25 19.86 12.75
C LYS A 3 10.03 19.55 11.47
N ALA A 4 10.37 18.29 11.23
CA ALA A 4 11.07 17.89 10.01
C ALA A 4 10.27 18.34 8.77
N PRO A 5 10.95 18.82 7.72
CA PRO A 5 10.27 19.26 6.51
C PRO A 5 9.54 18.08 5.86
N LEU A 6 8.31 18.31 5.41
CA LEU A 6 7.54 17.31 4.66
C LEU A 6 8.20 17.10 3.30
N LEU A 7 8.48 15.84 2.96
CA LEU A 7 9.07 15.46 1.68
C LEU A 7 8.01 15.31 0.59
N ILE A 8 6.79 14.93 0.97
CA ILE A 8 5.71 14.60 0.05
C ILE A 8 4.58 15.62 0.17
N ASP A 9 4.31 16.30 -0.94
CA ASP A 9 3.10 17.12 -1.13
C ASP A 9 1.88 16.22 -1.42
N ARG A 10 1.05 16.02 -0.39
CA ARG A 10 -0.16 15.21 -0.45
C ARG A 10 -1.20 15.76 -1.43
N THR A 11 -1.31 17.08 -1.58
CA THR A 11 -2.27 17.69 -2.51
C THR A 11 -1.89 17.40 -3.96
N SER A 12 -0.61 17.57 -4.30
CA SER A 12 -0.11 17.22 -5.63
C SER A 12 -0.20 15.72 -5.89
N LEU A 13 0.11 14.88 -4.90
CA LEU A 13 -0.02 13.43 -5.01
C LEU A 13 -1.47 12.99 -5.27
N ALA A 14 -2.44 13.49 -4.50
CA ALA A 14 -3.86 13.18 -4.68
C ALA A 14 -4.36 13.61 -6.07
N ARG A 15 -3.99 14.81 -6.52
CA ARG A 15 -4.31 15.30 -7.87
C ARG A 15 -3.72 14.39 -8.96
N ARG A 16 -2.49 13.91 -8.78
CA ARG A 16 -1.85 12.99 -9.74
C ARG A 16 -2.57 11.65 -9.79
N ARG A 17 -2.93 11.09 -8.64
CA ARG A 17 -3.67 9.82 -8.53
C ARG A 17 -5.07 9.90 -9.16
N ALA A 18 -5.76 11.04 -9.01
CA ALA A 18 -7.07 11.26 -9.62
C ALA A 18 -7.07 11.24 -11.16
N ARG A 19 -5.91 11.40 -11.81
CA ARG A 19 -5.78 11.33 -13.29
C ARG A 19 -5.67 9.90 -13.83
N THR A 20 -5.68 8.90 -12.95
CA THR A 20 -5.57 7.49 -13.33
C THR A 20 -6.79 7.07 -14.15
N LYS A 21 -6.56 6.46 -15.32
CA LYS A 21 -7.62 5.90 -16.16
C LYS A 21 -7.76 4.41 -15.89
N ALA A 22 -8.96 3.97 -15.52
CA ALA A 22 -9.28 2.54 -15.41
C ALA A 22 -8.90 1.81 -16.71
N GLY A 23 -8.24 0.66 -16.60
CA GLY A 23 -7.78 -0.15 -17.74
C GLY A 23 -6.42 0.21 -18.36
N ARG A 24 -5.77 1.33 -17.99
CA ARG A 24 -4.39 1.64 -18.43
C ARG A 24 -3.43 2.05 -17.32
N GLY A 25 -3.95 2.46 -16.17
CA GLY A 25 -3.14 3.07 -15.10
C GLY A 25 -2.64 2.12 -14.01
N TYR A 26 -2.97 0.83 -14.06
CA TYR A 26 -2.77 -0.09 -12.93
C TYR A 26 -1.73 -1.18 -13.15
N PHE A 27 -0.95 -1.18 -14.24
CA PHE A 27 -0.04 -2.29 -14.53
C PHE A 27 0.94 -2.60 -13.38
N LEU A 28 1.57 -1.59 -12.77
CA LEU A 28 2.45 -1.81 -11.60
C LEU A 28 1.71 -2.37 -10.39
N HIS A 29 0.44 -1.99 -10.21
CA HIS A 29 -0.39 -2.56 -9.15
C HIS A 29 -0.79 -4.00 -9.46
N GLN A 30 -1.06 -4.33 -10.72
CA GLN A 30 -1.39 -5.69 -11.16
C GLN A 30 -0.20 -6.63 -10.96
N GLU A 31 1.02 -6.20 -11.30
CA GLU A 31 2.25 -6.95 -11.03
C GLU A 31 2.44 -7.16 -9.52
N ALA A 32 2.27 -6.10 -8.71
CA ALA A 32 2.39 -6.21 -7.26
C ALA A 32 1.32 -7.13 -6.63
N ILE A 33 0.09 -7.09 -7.15
CA ILE A 33 -1.00 -7.96 -6.71
C ILE A 33 -0.67 -9.43 -7.03
N THR A 34 -0.20 -9.70 -8.24
CA THR A 34 0.15 -11.05 -8.69
C THR A 34 1.25 -11.65 -7.81
N ASP A 35 2.37 -10.94 -7.62
CA ASP A 35 3.46 -11.40 -6.75
C ASP A 35 2.99 -11.59 -5.29
N LEU A 36 2.12 -10.71 -4.76
CA LEU A 36 1.57 -10.87 -3.42
C LEU A 36 0.64 -12.07 -3.30
N GLN A 37 -0.24 -12.30 -4.27
CA GLN A 37 -1.14 -13.45 -4.27
C GLN A 37 -0.34 -14.77 -4.33
N ASP A 38 0.68 -14.84 -5.18
CA ASP A 38 1.57 -16.00 -5.27
C ASP A 38 2.27 -16.29 -3.93
N ARG A 39 2.78 -15.25 -3.25
CA ARG A 39 3.38 -15.39 -1.91
C ARG A 39 2.37 -15.81 -0.85
N LEU A 40 1.16 -15.25 -0.89
CA LEU A 40 0.10 -15.59 0.06
C LEU A 40 -0.36 -17.04 -0.10
N GLN A 41 -0.34 -17.60 -1.32
CA GLN A 41 -0.66 -19.01 -1.55
C GLN A 41 0.34 -19.98 -0.90
N MET A 42 1.59 -19.54 -0.67
CA MET A 42 2.59 -20.37 0.02
C MET A 42 2.37 -20.43 1.54
N ILE A 43 1.45 -19.61 2.07
CA ILE A 43 1.14 -19.55 3.50
C ILE A 43 -0.09 -20.44 3.77
N THR A 44 0.06 -21.40 4.67
CA THR A 44 -1.01 -22.36 5.02
C THR A 44 -2.10 -21.77 5.90
N LYS A 45 -1.80 -20.67 6.61
CA LYS A 45 -2.76 -19.97 7.47
C LYS A 45 -3.75 -19.14 6.62
N PRO A 46 -5.08 -19.31 6.79
CA PRO A 46 -6.04 -18.43 6.14
C PRO A 46 -6.03 -17.04 6.78
N PHE A 47 -6.33 -16.03 5.98
CA PHE A 47 -6.54 -14.64 6.43
C PHE A 47 -7.99 -14.25 6.22
N THR A 48 -8.64 -13.74 7.26
CA THR A 48 -10.05 -13.31 7.23
C THR A 48 -10.21 -11.81 7.42
N ASP A 49 -9.37 -11.20 8.24
CA ASP A 49 -9.43 -9.79 8.61
C ASP A 49 -8.29 -9.03 7.93
N ILE A 50 -8.48 -8.83 6.62
CA ILE A 50 -7.50 -8.24 5.73
C ILE A 50 -7.75 -6.73 5.63
N THR A 51 -6.72 -5.92 5.89
CA THR A 51 -6.72 -4.50 5.54
C THR A 51 -5.64 -4.16 4.53
N ILE A 52 -5.99 -3.36 3.52
CA ILE A 52 -5.09 -2.88 2.48
C ILE A 52 -4.99 -1.36 2.55
N VAL A 53 -3.77 -0.87 2.76
CA VAL A 53 -3.44 0.57 2.73
C VAL A 53 -2.92 0.92 1.34
N THR A 54 -3.63 1.78 0.59
CA THR A 54 -3.25 2.09 -0.79
C THR A 54 -3.71 3.48 -1.25
N GLY A 55 -2.97 4.04 -2.20
CA GLY A 55 -3.38 5.24 -2.94
C GLY A 55 -4.29 4.97 -4.15
N HIS A 56 -4.44 3.71 -4.55
CA HIS A 56 -5.19 3.29 -5.74
C HIS A 56 -6.13 2.13 -5.36
N PRO A 57 -7.30 2.40 -4.78
CA PRO A 57 -8.13 1.35 -4.16
C PRO A 57 -8.71 0.35 -5.17
N ALA A 58 -9.07 0.80 -6.37
CA ALA A 58 -9.81 -0.02 -7.34
C ALA A 58 -9.18 -1.40 -7.65
N PRO A 59 -7.91 -1.51 -8.10
CA PRO A 59 -7.33 -2.83 -8.42
C PRO A 59 -7.18 -3.75 -7.19
N TRP A 60 -7.00 -3.18 -5.99
CA TRP A 60 -6.84 -3.99 -4.77
C TRP A 60 -8.18 -4.48 -4.22
N ALA A 61 -9.24 -3.67 -4.31
CA ALA A 61 -10.59 -4.08 -3.96
C ALA A 61 -11.10 -5.18 -4.90
N GLU A 62 -10.74 -5.13 -6.18
CA GLU A 62 -11.04 -6.19 -7.15
C GLU A 62 -10.28 -7.49 -6.83
N ALA A 63 -8.99 -7.41 -6.50
CA ALA A 63 -8.16 -8.57 -6.20
C ALA A 63 -8.41 -9.20 -4.82
N PHE A 64 -8.87 -8.41 -3.85
CA PHE A 64 -9.19 -8.86 -2.48
C PHE A 64 -10.58 -8.37 -2.07
N PRO A 65 -11.67 -8.99 -2.58
CA PRO A 65 -13.03 -8.49 -2.40
C PRO A 65 -13.51 -8.41 -0.94
N THR A 66 -12.91 -9.18 -0.04
CA THR A 66 -13.23 -9.20 1.39
C THR A 66 -12.38 -8.23 2.22
N ALA A 67 -11.36 -7.60 1.62
CA ALA A 67 -10.45 -6.74 2.35
C ALA A 67 -11.04 -5.36 2.60
N GLN A 68 -10.77 -4.80 3.77
CA GLN A 68 -10.99 -3.40 4.05
C GLN A 68 -9.91 -2.57 3.35
N VAL A 69 -10.28 -1.73 2.40
CA VAL A 69 -9.33 -0.84 1.70
C VAL A 69 -9.38 0.55 2.34
N VAL A 70 -8.23 1.03 2.82
CA VAL A 70 -8.09 2.34 3.47
C VAL A 70 -7.06 3.21 2.74
N PRO A 71 -7.24 4.55 2.76
CA PRO A 71 -6.27 5.47 2.17
C PRO A 71 -4.95 5.46 2.95
N ASP A 72 -3.86 5.79 2.26
CA ASP A 72 -2.51 5.95 2.81
C ASP A 72 -2.29 7.31 3.49
N ASP A 73 -3.27 7.78 4.26
CA ASP A 73 -3.17 9.03 5.03
C ASP A 73 -2.12 8.94 6.13
N GLU A 74 -1.62 10.08 6.63
CA GLU A 74 -0.55 10.10 7.64
C GLU A 74 -0.94 9.29 8.89
N VAL A 75 -2.20 9.42 9.30
CA VAL A 75 -2.85 8.58 10.32
C VAL A 75 -3.78 7.61 9.61
N LEU A 76 -3.45 6.33 9.68
CA LEU A 76 -4.22 5.27 9.04
C LEU A 76 -5.46 4.95 9.89
N ASN A 77 -6.61 4.80 9.24
CA ASN A 77 -7.85 4.41 9.90
C ASN A 77 -7.86 2.90 10.20
N LEU A 78 -7.01 2.47 11.14
CA LEU A 78 -6.83 1.08 11.54
C LEU A 78 -7.20 0.88 13.00
N LEU A 79 -8.08 -0.08 13.26
CA LEU A 79 -8.40 -0.48 14.63
C LEU A 79 -7.25 -1.33 15.21
N PRO A 80 -6.84 -1.11 16.48
CA PRO A 80 -5.81 -1.93 17.13
C PRO A 80 -6.23 -3.40 17.21
N ALA A 81 -5.26 -4.31 17.00
CA ALA A 81 -5.44 -5.76 17.10
C ALA A 81 -6.70 -6.31 16.39
N SER A 82 -7.11 -5.70 15.28
CA SER A 82 -8.32 -6.10 14.54
C SER A 82 -8.02 -6.92 13.30
N ASN A 83 -6.78 -6.95 12.81
CA ASN A 83 -6.41 -7.56 11.54
C ASN A 83 -5.52 -8.79 11.74
N ASP A 84 -5.64 -9.77 10.85
CA ASP A 84 -4.69 -10.88 10.72
C ASP A 84 -3.75 -10.72 9.51
N LEU A 85 -4.08 -9.84 8.56
CA LEU A 85 -3.23 -9.42 7.45
C LEU A 85 -3.36 -7.91 7.21
N VAL A 86 -2.22 -7.22 7.16
CA VAL A 86 -2.15 -5.83 6.69
C VAL A 86 -1.22 -5.76 5.49
N ILE A 87 -1.74 -5.29 4.36
CA ILE A 87 -0.96 -5.06 3.13
C ILE A 87 -0.76 -3.56 2.95
N HIS A 88 0.48 -3.08 2.98
CA HIS A 88 0.84 -1.73 2.54
C HIS A 88 1.16 -1.74 1.04
N ALA A 89 0.16 -1.38 0.25
CA ALA A 89 0.12 -1.60 -1.18
C ALA A 89 0.62 -0.38 -1.95
N MET A 90 1.89 -0.42 -2.38
CA MET A 90 2.48 0.53 -3.33
C MET A 90 2.33 2.01 -2.93
N SER A 91 2.35 2.28 -1.62
CA SER A 91 2.14 3.62 -1.08
C SER A 91 3.14 4.05 -0.01
N LEU A 92 3.88 3.12 0.62
CA LEU A 92 4.78 3.45 1.73
C LEU A 92 5.93 4.39 1.31
N HIS A 93 6.36 4.33 0.05
CA HIS A 93 7.35 5.24 -0.54
C HIS A 93 6.81 6.67 -0.80
N TRP A 94 5.52 6.92 -0.54
CA TRP A 94 4.87 8.23 -0.55
C TRP A 94 4.53 8.74 0.86
N ALA A 95 4.95 8.05 1.92
CA ALA A 95 4.73 8.49 3.29
C ALA A 95 5.80 9.51 3.73
N ASN A 96 5.37 10.56 4.43
CA ASN A 96 6.28 11.48 5.14
C ASN A 96 6.95 10.82 6.35
N ASP A 97 6.28 9.82 6.95
CA ASP A 97 6.80 8.98 8.03
C ASP A 97 6.53 7.48 7.76
N PRO A 98 7.37 6.82 6.94
CA PRO A 98 7.20 5.40 6.63
C PRO A 98 7.29 4.50 7.88
N LEU A 99 8.13 4.86 8.85
CA LEU A 99 8.25 4.08 10.09
C LEU A 99 6.98 4.21 10.93
N GLY A 100 6.44 5.41 11.07
CA GLY A 100 5.16 5.66 11.74
C GLY A 100 4.01 4.90 11.10
N GLN A 101 3.95 4.80 9.77
CA GLN A 101 2.99 3.96 9.05
C GLN A 101 3.16 2.47 9.42
N MET A 102 4.38 1.94 9.38
CA MET A 102 4.66 0.54 9.75
C MET A 102 4.29 0.25 11.21
N ILE A 103 4.53 1.19 12.13
CA ILE A 103 4.12 1.08 13.54
C ILE A 103 2.59 1.04 13.67
N GLN A 104 1.86 1.88 12.93
CA GLN A 104 0.40 1.87 12.91
C GLN A 104 -0.13 0.53 12.39
N CYS A 105 0.41 0.02 11.27
CA CYS A 105 0.08 -1.31 10.75
C CYS A 105 0.38 -2.41 11.78
N ARG A 106 1.54 -2.35 12.45
CA ARG A 106 1.92 -3.32 13.49
C ARG A 106 0.97 -3.33 14.69
N ARG A 107 0.44 -2.17 15.08
CA ARG A 107 -0.55 -2.03 16.17
C ARG A 107 -1.92 -2.57 15.76
N ALA A 108 -2.25 -2.49 14.47
CA ALA A 108 -3.51 -3.00 13.93
C ALA A 108 -3.54 -4.53 13.83
N LEU A 109 -2.38 -5.18 13.81
CA LEU A 109 -2.26 -6.64 13.76
C LEU A 109 -2.50 -7.29 15.12
N ARG A 110 -3.27 -8.38 15.10
CA ARG A 110 -3.37 -9.36 16.19
C ARG A 110 -2.03 -10.08 16.40
N PRO A 111 -1.83 -10.79 17.53
CA PRO A 111 -0.77 -11.78 17.63
C PRO A 111 -0.78 -12.73 16.42
N ASP A 112 0.40 -13.08 15.91
CA ASP A 112 0.60 -13.88 14.69
C ASP A 112 -0.02 -13.29 13.40
N GLY A 113 -0.37 -12.00 13.40
CA GLY A 113 -0.77 -11.28 12.20
C GLY A 113 0.41 -11.02 11.27
N LEU A 114 0.14 -10.99 9.97
CA LEU A 114 1.14 -10.77 8.93
C LEU A 114 1.11 -9.32 8.42
N PHE A 115 2.28 -8.70 8.33
CA PHE A 115 2.47 -7.45 7.60
C PHE A 115 3.19 -7.74 6.28
N LEU A 116 2.61 -7.29 5.16
CA LEU A 116 3.25 -7.29 3.85
C LEU A 116 3.29 -5.86 3.31
N ALA A 117 4.38 -5.50 2.64
CA ALA A 117 4.49 -4.22 1.96
C ALA A 117 5.09 -4.41 0.58
N SER A 118 4.47 -3.79 -0.43
CA SER A 118 5.01 -3.73 -1.79
C SER A 118 5.44 -2.29 -2.09
N LEU A 119 6.70 -2.13 -2.50
CA LEU A 119 7.32 -0.84 -2.76
C LEU A 119 8.18 -0.89 -4.00
N LEU A 120 8.32 0.26 -4.65
CA LEU A 120 9.29 0.45 -5.71
C LEU A 120 10.67 0.71 -5.11
N GLY A 121 11.68 -0.05 -5.56
CA GLY A 121 13.08 0.20 -5.24
C GLY A 121 13.64 1.38 -6.03
N GLY A 122 14.79 1.92 -5.59
CA GLY A 122 15.35 3.16 -6.13
C GLY A 122 15.63 3.16 -7.64
N LYS A 123 15.84 2.00 -8.27
CA LYS A 123 16.09 1.86 -9.71
C LYS A 123 14.94 1.22 -10.49
N THR A 124 13.86 0.82 -9.83
CA THR A 124 12.78 0.01 -10.42
C THR A 124 12.10 0.69 -11.62
N LEU A 125 12.00 2.03 -11.63
CA LEU A 125 11.33 2.78 -12.70
C LEU A 125 12.28 3.55 -13.62
N ASN A 126 13.58 3.25 -13.63
CA ASN A 126 14.56 4.00 -14.43
C ASN A 126 14.29 3.89 -15.93
N GLU A 127 14.03 2.68 -16.42
CA GLU A 127 13.76 2.43 -17.84
C GLU A 127 12.42 3.02 -18.26
N LEU A 128 11.38 2.83 -17.43
CA LEU A 128 10.06 3.42 -17.67
C LEU A 128 10.14 4.95 -17.76
N ARG A 129 10.90 5.59 -16.86
CA ARG A 129 11.14 7.03 -16.91
C ARG A 129 11.83 7.43 -18.23
N SER A 130 12.85 6.68 -18.63
CA SER A 130 13.63 6.96 -19.84
C SER A 130 12.75 6.85 -21.11
N ALA A 131 11.82 5.90 -21.16
CA ALA A 131 10.91 5.71 -22.29
C ALA A 131 9.79 6.76 -22.38
N MET A 132 9.54 7.52 -21.31
CA MET A 132 8.47 8.54 -21.23
C MET A 132 9.00 9.98 -21.22
N SER A 133 10.32 10.15 -21.31
CA SER A 133 10.98 11.46 -21.40
C SER A 133 11.06 11.91 -22.85
#